data_AF-A0A7C2VY94-F1
#
_entry.id   AF-A0A7C2VY94-F1
#
_cell.length_a   1.000
_cell.length_b   1.000
_cell.length_c   1.000
_cell.angle_alpha   90.00
_cell.angle_beta   90.00
_cell.angle_gamma   90.00
#
_symmetry.space_group_name_H-M   'P 1'
#
loop_
_entity.id
_entity.type
_entity.pdbx_description
1 polymer ?
#
loop_
_entity_poly.entity_id
_entity_poly.type
_entity_poly.pdbx_seq_one_letter_code
_entity_poly.pdbx_strand_id
1 'polypeptide(L)'
;MPLSPRLIVEAYEHPFFRGKKVTIVDSVPHLAELGADNIISSVRIYRGPSFATAPNFKAVFYEHPNYQGRYIVLPPGFYPDIHTTPYNFGNRISSVSFSPSMPPTAPDYGLIPVIIEVYRDSEYRGPKNIILRDVGDARDIGLNNAISSLRIQRGPNFPFKGCRVLFFERQYFQGRYMTIELNPREFYKEIMNLHMIPERFGDVISSVKILPEGQFNVLVVEGDTRSQEPGILASLKEVQGSKIDYTFVMVNPNRENYGDPNRAISLSTINLDNFDIIWLTWNASGHDREYFLEDAEQMIQDFVARGGIVWSSAMDDNIVEGQGWRGGWLPVHRHPITVVNSEDVNVKVTDEGLKTGMFSWPNRVDLNALYTDDHWITRDWRYMILARRDDEKKEPVSFRLKWGNGYYVGFALDTRDAKRAEAAKPFIENVLCYLISLAWQTSPRQRIRLARRQTGVSIGYGYSSQSLSGVI
;
A
#
# COMPACT_ATOMS: atom_id res chain seq x y z
N MET A 1 46.16 -17.28 -1.52
CA MET A 1 45.81 -16.71 -0.20
C MET A 1 44.30 -16.72 -0.09
N PRO A 2 43.69 -17.09 1.05
CA PRO A 2 42.26 -16.94 1.22
C PRO A 2 41.93 -15.44 1.13
N LEU A 3 40.98 -15.10 0.27
CA LEU A 3 40.49 -13.72 0.14
C LEU A 3 39.87 -13.34 1.48
N SER A 4 40.48 -12.38 2.18
CA SER A 4 39.87 -11.80 3.37
C SER A 4 38.50 -11.23 3.01
N PRO A 5 37.44 -11.52 3.78
CA PRO A 5 36.09 -11.14 3.39
C PRO A 5 35.92 -9.62 3.41
N ARG A 6 35.20 -9.09 2.42
CA ARG A 6 34.91 -7.66 2.33
C ARG A 6 33.77 -7.26 3.26
N LEU A 7 32.79 -8.14 3.41
CA LEU A 7 31.66 -7.97 4.33
C LEU A 7 31.52 -9.22 5.19
N ILE A 8 31.04 -9.03 6.41
CA ILE A 8 30.64 -10.12 7.29
C ILE A 8 29.17 -9.90 7.61
N VAL A 9 28.31 -10.80 7.15
CA VAL A 9 26.87 -10.75 7.39
C VAL A 9 26.52 -11.74 8.50
N GLU A 10 25.89 -11.27 9.56
CA GLU A 10 25.22 -12.11 10.55
C GLU A 10 23.71 -12.02 10.31
N ALA A 11 23.11 -13.13 9.89
CA ALA A 11 21.67 -13.23 9.65
C ALA A 11 21.00 -14.03 10.76
N TYR A 12 19.84 -13.57 11.22
CA TYR A 12 19.15 -14.08 12.40
C TYR A 12 17.73 -14.50 12.06
N GLU A 13 17.30 -15.61 12.65
CA GLU A 13 15.97 -16.19 12.49
C GLU A 13 14.84 -15.29 13.00
N HIS A 14 15.07 -14.50 14.05
CA HIS A 14 14.05 -13.64 14.65
C HIS A 14 14.43 -12.16 14.56
N PRO A 15 13.43 -11.25 14.65
CA PRO A 15 13.68 -9.83 14.79
C PRO A 15 14.53 -9.49 16.03
N PHE A 16 15.21 -8.36 15.94
CA PHE A 16 16.11 -7.79 16.94
C PHE A 16 17.31 -8.70 17.26
N PHE A 17 17.83 -9.38 16.25
CA PHE A 17 19.05 -10.20 16.32
C PHE A 17 18.95 -11.38 17.29
N ARG A 18 17.81 -12.08 17.25
CA ARG A 18 17.48 -13.23 18.13
C ARG A 18 17.32 -14.51 17.31
N GLY A 19 17.23 -15.65 18.00
CA GLY A 19 17.05 -16.97 17.38
C GLY A 19 18.35 -17.51 16.76
N LYS A 20 18.22 -18.49 15.86
CA LYS A 20 19.37 -19.07 15.15
C LYS A 20 20.13 -17.99 14.37
N LYS A 21 21.46 -18.03 14.46
CA LYS A 21 22.39 -17.13 13.74
C LYS A 21 23.17 -17.91 12.69
N VAL A 22 23.26 -17.37 11.47
CA VAL A 22 24.22 -17.81 10.45
C VAL A 22 25.16 -16.66 10.08
N THR A 23 26.43 -16.98 9.82
CA THR A 23 27.43 -16.01 9.38
C THR A 23 27.78 -16.28 7.92
N ILE A 24 27.63 -15.25 7.08
CA ILE A 24 27.83 -15.31 5.63
C ILE A 24 28.94 -14.34 5.27
N VAL A 25 30.00 -14.84 4.65
CA VAL A 25 31.20 -14.06 4.27
C VAL A 25 31.47 -14.08 2.76
N ASP A 26 30.82 -14.99 2.04
CA ASP A 26 30.87 -15.16 0.59
C ASP A 26 29.47 -15.45 0.03
N SER A 27 29.31 -15.31 -1.29
CA SER A 27 28.00 -15.51 -1.93
C SER A 27 27.50 -16.95 -1.73
N VAL A 28 26.24 -17.10 -1.36
CA VAL A 28 25.58 -18.37 -1.09
C VAL A 28 24.41 -18.53 -2.05
N PRO A 29 24.47 -19.45 -3.02
CA PRO A 29 23.39 -19.65 -3.99
C PRO A 29 22.17 -20.36 -3.38
N HIS A 30 22.33 -21.09 -2.27
CA HIS A 30 21.25 -21.83 -1.60
C HIS A 30 21.39 -21.74 -0.08
N LEU A 31 20.59 -20.90 0.60
CA LEU A 31 20.66 -20.75 2.06
C LEU A 31 20.16 -21.98 2.84
N ALA A 32 19.47 -22.91 2.17
CA ALA A 32 19.13 -24.21 2.72
C ALA A 32 20.38 -24.98 3.20
N GLU A 33 21.52 -24.79 2.55
CA GLU A 33 22.81 -25.39 2.92
C GLU A 33 23.31 -24.92 4.31
N LEU A 34 22.87 -23.72 4.74
CA LEU A 34 23.16 -23.16 6.06
C LEU A 34 21.99 -23.33 7.04
N GLY A 35 20.90 -23.97 6.58
CA GLY A 35 19.63 -24.06 7.30
C GLY A 35 19.05 -22.69 7.65
N ALA A 36 19.23 -21.70 6.77
CA ALA A 36 18.72 -20.33 6.94
C ALA A 36 17.75 -19.91 5.84
N ASP A 37 17.27 -20.87 5.05
CA ASP A 37 16.32 -20.65 3.97
C ASP A 37 14.98 -20.15 4.52
N ASN A 38 14.49 -19.03 4.00
CA ASN A 38 13.15 -18.48 4.31
C ASN A 38 12.86 -18.24 5.81
N ILE A 39 13.90 -18.08 6.64
CA ILE A 39 13.73 -17.79 8.08
C ILE A 39 14.41 -16.50 8.55
N ILE A 40 15.17 -15.82 7.68
CA ILE A 40 15.92 -14.63 8.10
C ILE A 40 14.97 -13.45 8.35
N SER A 41 15.04 -12.91 9.56
CA SER A 41 14.18 -11.82 10.05
C SER A 41 14.95 -10.56 10.45
N SER A 42 16.24 -10.66 10.77
CA SER A 42 17.10 -9.51 11.06
C SER A 42 18.55 -9.76 10.65
N VAL A 43 19.29 -8.69 10.36
CA VAL A 43 20.63 -8.79 9.74
C VAL A 43 21.58 -7.74 10.33
N ARG A 44 22.81 -8.16 10.63
CA ARG A 44 23.93 -7.25 10.91
C ARG A 44 24.97 -7.39 9.81
N ILE A 45 25.42 -6.28 9.24
CA ILE A 45 26.38 -6.26 8.15
C ILE A 45 27.58 -5.42 8.57
N TYR A 46 28.70 -6.10 8.81
CA TYR A 46 29.95 -5.49 9.24
C TYR A 46 30.88 -5.30 8.04
N ARG A 47 31.71 -4.25 8.12
CA ARG A 47 32.86 -4.08 7.23
C ARG A 47 33.89 -5.16 7.58
N GLY A 48 34.20 -6.03 6.63
CA GLY A 48 35.25 -7.04 6.79
C GLY A 48 36.65 -6.45 6.59
N PRO A 49 37.71 -7.23 6.85
CA PRO A 49 39.10 -6.75 6.78
C PRO A 49 39.49 -6.17 5.42
N SER A 50 38.89 -6.64 4.33
CA SER A 50 39.15 -6.16 2.97
C SER A 50 38.13 -5.12 2.46
N PHE A 51 37.29 -4.56 3.32
CA PHE A 51 36.31 -3.55 2.90
C PHE A 51 36.97 -2.28 2.34
N ALA A 52 38.11 -1.86 2.92
CA ALA A 52 38.80 -0.63 2.53
C ALA A 52 39.28 -0.61 1.07
N THR A 53 39.50 -1.78 0.46
CA THR A 53 39.92 -1.88 -0.95
C THR A 53 38.75 -1.78 -1.94
N ALA A 54 37.51 -1.83 -1.46
CA ALA A 54 36.29 -1.65 -2.25
C ALA A 54 35.14 -1.13 -1.36
N PRO A 55 35.16 0.16 -0.97
CA PRO A 55 34.31 0.72 0.10
C PRO A 55 32.80 0.77 -0.22
N ASN A 56 32.39 0.29 -1.40
CA ASN A 56 31.02 0.30 -1.90
C ASN A 56 30.36 -1.08 -1.92
N PHE A 57 31.01 -2.12 -1.37
CA PHE A 57 30.45 -3.46 -1.26
C PHE A 57 29.18 -3.46 -0.40
N LYS A 58 28.16 -4.15 -0.88
CA LYS A 58 26.85 -4.33 -0.22
C LYS A 58 26.45 -5.79 -0.30
N ALA A 59 25.67 -6.25 0.68
CA ALA A 59 25.05 -7.56 0.61
C ALA A 59 23.74 -7.46 -0.17
N VAL A 60 23.48 -8.42 -1.03
CA VAL A 60 22.25 -8.52 -1.81
C VAL A 60 21.55 -9.80 -1.37
N PHE A 61 20.39 -9.67 -0.76
CA PHE A 61 19.56 -10.78 -0.30
C PHE A 61 18.48 -11.03 -1.32
N TYR A 62 18.37 -12.27 -1.80
CA TYR A 62 17.45 -12.65 -2.87
C TYR A 62 16.37 -13.58 -2.33
N GLU A 63 15.18 -13.42 -2.87
CA GLU A 63 14.03 -14.20 -2.47
C GLU A 63 14.15 -15.67 -2.89
N HIS A 64 14.71 -15.92 -4.07
CA HIS A 64 14.86 -17.28 -4.59
C HIS A 64 16.32 -17.74 -4.57
N PRO A 65 16.57 -19.06 -4.64
CA PRO A 65 17.91 -19.58 -4.83
C PRO A 65 18.56 -19.08 -6.13
N ASN A 66 19.87 -19.24 -6.24
CA ASN A 66 20.67 -18.84 -7.41
C ASN A 66 20.53 -17.36 -7.79
N TYR A 67 20.37 -16.49 -6.79
CA TYR A 67 20.33 -15.03 -6.94
C TYR A 67 19.15 -14.53 -7.78
N GLN A 68 17.99 -15.18 -7.64
CA GLN A 68 16.78 -14.87 -8.41
C GLN A 68 15.68 -14.25 -7.55
N GLY A 69 14.63 -13.76 -8.21
CA GLY A 69 13.47 -13.15 -7.53
C GLY A 69 13.70 -11.69 -7.16
N ARG A 70 12.88 -11.19 -6.22
CA ARG A 70 13.16 -9.87 -5.63
C ARG A 70 14.47 -9.92 -4.88
N TYR A 71 15.03 -8.75 -4.65
CA TYR A 71 16.17 -8.60 -3.81
C TYR A 71 16.10 -7.31 -2.99
N ILE A 72 16.81 -7.30 -1.86
CA ILE A 72 17.17 -6.09 -1.13
C ILE A 72 18.70 -5.97 -1.09
N VAL A 73 19.19 -4.75 -1.34
CA VAL A 73 20.61 -4.41 -1.28
C VAL A 73 20.84 -3.64 0.01
N LEU A 74 21.54 -4.26 0.95
CA LEU A 74 21.80 -3.69 2.26
C LEU A 74 23.29 -3.31 2.39
N PRO A 75 23.62 -2.02 2.62
CA PRO A 75 24.97 -1.59 2.96
C PRO A 75 25.37 -2.08 4.37
N PRO A 76 26.65 -1.87 4.78
CA PRO A 76 27.03 -2.08 6.18
C PRO A 76 26.10 -1.33 7.13
N GLY A 77 25.59 -2.02 8.14
CA GLY A 77 24.54 -1.50 9.01
C GLY A 77 23.85 -2.59 9.83
N PHE A 78 22.88 -2.15 10.63
CA PHE A 78 22.10 -3.01 11.52
C PHE A 78 20.63 -2.91 11.14
N TYR A 79 20.04 -4.05 10.80
CA TYR A 79 18.67 -4.18 10.30
C TYR A 79 17.90 -5.06 11.29
N PRO A 80 17.35 -4.47 12.37
CA PRO A 80 16.75 -5.23 13.46
C PRO A 80 15.44 -5.92 13.06
N ASP A 81 14.78 -5.45 12.01
CA ASP A 81 13.61 -6.12 11.46
C ASP A 81 13.52 -5.80 9.96
N ILE A 82 13.49 -6.84 9.12
CA ILE A 82 13.30 -6.70 7.68
C ILE A 82 11.92 -7.16 7.20
N HIS A 83 11.04 -7.58 8.12
CA HIS A 83 9.62 -7.87 7.82
C HIS A 83 8.83 -6.60 7.58
N THR A 84 9.18 -5.53 8.27
CA THR A 84 8.44 -4.28 8.25
C THR A 84 8.89 -3.36 7.12
N THR A 85 8.06 -2.36 6.80
CA THR A 85 8.50 -1.22 5.99
C THR A 85 9.77 -0.63 6.63
N PRO A 86 10.86 -0.50 5.87
CA PRO A 86 10.85 -0.29 4.42
C PRO A 86 11.25 -1.49 3.55
N TYR A 87 11.57 -2.64 4.14
CA TYR A 87 12.17 -3.76 3.40
C TYR A 87 11.14 -4.81 2.97
N ASN A 88 10.19 -5.17 3.85
CA ASN A 88 9.16 -6.19 3.58
C ASN A 88 9.72 -7.46 2.92
N PHE A 89 10.79 -7.98 3.50
CA PHE A 89 11.66 -9.03 2.93
C PHE A 89 12.00 -10.16 3.91
N GLY A 90 11.52 -10.09 5.15
CA GLY A 90 11.75 -11.13 6.14
C GLY A 90 11.13 -12.47 5.75
N ASN A 91 11.73 -13.57 6.22
CA ASN A 91 11.34 -14.97 5.96
C ASN A 91 11.17 -15.35 4.48
N ARG A 92 11.87 -14.65 3.59
CA ARG A 92 11.80 -14.87 2.14
C ARG A 92 13.14 -15.14 1.51
N ILE A 93 14.23 -15.03 2.26
CA ILE A 93 15.57 -15.02 1.69
C ILE A 93 16.04 -16.45 1.46
N SER A 94 16.40 -16.76 0.22
CA SER A 94 16.88 -18.09 -0.18
C SER A 94 18.29 -18.08 -0.80
N SER A 95 18.83 -16.91 -1.17
CA SER A 95 20.25 -16.76 -1.56
C SER A 95 20.81 -15.37 -1.24
N VAL A 96 22.15 -15.26 -1.17
CA VAL A 96 22.84 -14.00 -0.83
C VAL A 96 24.05 -13.81 -1.72
N SER A 97 24.20 -12.63 -2.32
CA SER A 97 25.41 -12.25 -3.07
C SER A 97 26.02 -10.96 -2.53
N PHE A 98 27.19 -10.58 -3.03
CA PHE A 98 27.89 -9.36 -2.65
C PHE A 98 28.28 -8.55 -3.89
N SER A 99 27.92 -7.27 -3.92
CA SER A 99 28.15 -6.41 -5.09
C SER A 99 28.65 -5.00 -4.73
N PRO A 100 29.67 -4.46 -5.43
CA PRO A 100 30.12 -3.07 -5.28
C PRO A 100 29.25 -2.06 -6.04
N SER A 101 28.56 -2.50 -7.10
CA SER A 101 27.94 -1.62 -8.10
C SER A 101 26.45 -1.38 -7.90
N MET A 102 25.79 -2.18 -7.05
CA MET A 102 24.37 -2.01 -6.82
C MET A 102 24.09 -0.81 -5.90
N PRO A 103 23.14 0.07 -6.24
CA PRO A 103 22.67 1.08 -5.30
C PRO A 103 22.02 0.37 -4.10
N PRO A 104 22.16 0.90 -2.87
CA PRO A 104 21.39 0.40 -1.74
C PRO A 104 19.91 0.39 -2.10
N THR A 105 19.17 -0.61 -1.64
CA THR A 105 17.71 -0.55 -1.68
C THR A 105 17.33 0.59 -0.76
N ALA A 106 17.00 1.73 -1.38
CA ALA A 106 16.48 2.87 -0.68
C ALA A 106 15.24 2.37 0.07
N PRO A 107 15.12 2.71 1.36
CA PRO A 107 13.95 2.32 2.07
C PRO A 107 12.72 2.95 1.39
N ASP A 108 11.81 2.12 0.88
CA ASP A 108 10.60 2.59 0.22
C ASP A 108 9.57 3.01 1.26
N TYR A 109 9.77 4.21 1.79
CA TYR A 109 8.86 4.79 2.75
C TYR A 109 7.66 5.46 2.09
N GLY A 110 7.60 5.65 0.77
CA GLY A 110 6.61 6.54 0.11
C GLY A 110 6.58 7.95 0.72
N LEU A 111 5.45 8.67 0.61
CA LEU A 111 5.26 9.97 1.28
C LEU A 111 4.99 9.83 2.77
N ILE A 112 5.83 10.39 3.62
CA ILE A 112 5.69 10.30 5.08
C ILE A 112 4.97 11.55 5.61
N PRO A 113 3.68 11.48 5.97
CA PRO A 113 2.97 12.64 6.48
C PRO A 113 3.39 12.97 7.91
N VAL A 114 3.56 11.96 8.76
CA VAL A 114 3.96 12.10 10.18
C VAL A 114 5.00 11.04 10.54
N ILE A 115 5.80 11.33 11.56
CA ILE A 115 6.69 10.39 12.21
C ILE A 115 6.18 10.22 13.64
N ILE A 116 5.84 9.00 14.02
CA ILE A 116 5.28 8.68 15.33
C ILE A 116 6.30 7.82 16.08
N GLU A 117 6.88 8.33 17.15
CA GLU A 117 7.66 7.53 18.09
C GLU A 117 6.71 7.00 19.18
N VAL A 118 6.69 5.68 19.36
CA VAL A 118 5.91 5.01 20.41
C VAL A 118 6.85 4.32 21.40
N TYR A 119 6.50 4.38 22.67
CA TYR A 119 7.32 3.90 23.77
C TYR A 119 6.51 2.97 24.66
N ARG A 120 7.17 1.90 25.11
CA ARG A 120 6.53 0.94 26.01
C ARG A 120 6.19 1.56 27.36
N ASP A 121 7.06 2.39 27.90
CA ASP A 121 6.89 2.94 29.25
C ASP A 121 6.48 4.41 29.19
N SER A 122 5.94 4.96 30.28
CA SER A 122 5.60 6.38 30.37
C SER A 122 6.85 7.28 30.29
N GLU A 123 6.64 8.55 29.97
CA GLU A 123 7.68 9.58 29.85
C GLU A 123 8.79 9.20 28.85
N TYR A 124 8.40 8.55 27.75
CA TYR A 124 9.26 8.21 26.62
C TYR A 124 10.42 7.26 26.97
N ARG A 125 10.17 6.33 27.90
CA ARG A 125 11.16 5.36 28.38
C ARG A 125 10.90 3.95 27.82
N GLY A 126 11.88 3.08 28.02
CA GLY A 126 11.79 1.67 27.65
C GLY A 126 11.97 1.42 26.15
N PRO A 127 11.66 0.18 25.70
CA PRO A 127 11.64 -0.17 24.28
C PRO A 127 10.79 0.81 23.47
N LYS A 128 11.30 1.25 22.31
CA LYS A 128 10.63 2.17 21.41
C LYS A 128 10.53 1.64 19.98
N ASN A 129 9.55 2.12 19.23
CA ASN A 129 9.44 1.90 17.79
C ASN A 129 9.00 3.19 17.08
N ILE A 130 9.15 3.24 15.75
CA ILE A 130 8.77 4.36 14.90
C ILE A 130 7.71 3.88 13.91
N ILE A 131 6.56 4.56 13.90
CA ILE A 131 5.46 4.31 12.97
C ILE A 131 5.45 5.42 11.91
N LEU A 132 5.52 5.01 10.64
CA LEU A 132 5.52 5.89 9.46
C LEU A 132 4.30 5.64 8.54
N ARG A 133 3.55 4.57 8.84
CA ARG A 133 2.46 4.00 8.02
C ARG A 133 1.38 3.43 8.93
N ASP A 134 0.24 3.10 8.33
CA ASP A 134 -0.79 2.31 8.99
C ASP A 134 -0.17 1.00 9.52
N VAL A 135 -0.50 0.67 10.77
CA VAL A 135 -0.10 -0.57 11.44
C VAL A 135 -1.39 -1.31 11.75
N GLY A 136 -1.71 -2.32 10.94
CA GLY A 136 -2.89 -3.16 11.13
C GLY A 136 -2.78 -4.06 12.36
N ASP A 137 -1.57 -4.36 12.82
CA ASP A 137 -1.32 -5.17 14.01
C ASP A 137 -0.07 -4.69 14.75
N ALA A 138 -0.24 -4.18 15.97
CA ALA A 138 0.88 -3.65 16.77
C ALA A 138 1.89 -4.73 17.21
N ARG A 139 1.61 -6.03 16.99
CA ARG A 139 2.62 -7.10 17.12
C ARG A 139 3.74 -6.94 16.09
N ASP A 140 3.43 -6.40 14.90
CA ASP A 140 4.41 -6.14 13.83
C ASP A 140 5.47 -5.11 14.26
N ILE A 141 5.17 -4.27 15.25
CA ILE A 141 6.11 -3.30 15.82
C ILE A 141 6.58 -3.68 17.23
N GLY A 142 6.20 -4.88 17.72
CA GLY A 142 6.60 -5.41 19.02
C GLY A 142 6.03 -4.68 20.24
N LEU A 143 4.96 -3.90 20.07
CA LEU A 143 4.38 -3.04 21.13
C LEU A 143 2.85 -3.20 21.28
N ASN A 144 2.32 -4.37 20.92
CA ASN A 144 0.88 -4.64 21.05
C ASN A 144 0.41 -4.56 22.51
N ASN A 145 -0.61 -3.72 22.76
CA ASN A 145 -1.15 -3.43 24.08
C ASN A 145 -0.09 -3.07 25.12
N ALA A 146 0.96 -2.36 24.67
CA ALA A 146 2.08 -2.00 25.52
C ALA A 146 2.55 -0.55 25.33
N ILE A 147 1.86 0.26 24.52
CA ILE A 147 2.30 1.65 24.26
C ILE A 147 1.76 2.53 25.39
N SER A 148 2.64 3.09 26.23
CA SER A 148 2.24 3.99 27.33
C SER A 148 2.56 5.46 27.08
N SER A 149 3.46 5.79 26.14
CA SER A 149 3.75 7.18 25.76
C SER A 149 4.14 7.29 24.28
N LEU A 150 3.90 8.45 23.69
CA LEU A 150 4.16 8.69 22.27
C LEU A 150 4.51 10.13 21.95
N ARG A 151 5.21 10.31 20.82
CA ARG A 151 5.50 11.60 20.19
C ARG A 151 5.09 11.52 18.72
N ILE A 152 4.33 12.49 18.27
CA ILE A 152 3.97 12.64 16.86
C ILE A 152 4.57 13.94 16.37
N GLN A 153 5.35 13.88 15.30
CA GLN A 153 5.87 15.06 14.64
C GLN A 153 5.56 15.02 13.14
N ARG A 154 5.68 16.17 12.49
CA ARG A 154 5.57 16.24 11.03
C ARG A 154 6.62 15.37 10.36
N GLY A 155 6.18 14.64 9.35
CA GLY A 155 7.05 14.01 8.39
C GLY A 155 7.45 15.00 7.28
N PRO A 156 8.43 14.63 6.43
CA PRO A 156 8.85 15.43 5.29
C PRO A 156 7.73 15.81 4.31
N ASN A 157 6.63 15.05 4.30
CA ASN A 157 5.51 15.21 3.38
C ASN A 157 4.21 15.55 4.12
N PHE A 158 4.30 16.27 5.24
CA PHE A 158 3.14 16.63 6.05
C PHE A 158 2.07 17.39 5.22
N PRO A 159 0.81 16.91 5.22
CA PRO A 159 -0.30 17.54 4.49
C PRO A 159 -0.58 18.97 4.99
N PHE A 160 -0.87 19.89 4.06
CA PHE A 160 -1.18 21.28 4.40
C PHE A 160 -2.45 21.43 5.24
N LYS A 161 -3.42 20.51 5.11
CA LYS A 161 -4.66 20.53 5.91
C LYS A 161 -4.50 19.91 7.31
N GLY A 162 -3.39 19.24 7.57
CA GLY A 162 -3.17 18.49 8.79
C GLY A 162 -3.32 16.99 8.58
N CYS A 163 -2.97 16.25 9.61
CA CYS A 163 -2.97 14.79 9.60
C CYS A 163 -3.58 14.30 10.91
N ARG A 164 -4.46 13.31 10.81
CA ARG A 164 -5.06 12.66 11.98
C ARG A 164 -4.46 11.28 12.14
N VAL A 165 -4.18 10.89 13.37
CA VAL A 165 -3.70 9.56 13.71
C VAL A 165 -4.71 8.92 14.66
N LEU A 166 -5.25 7.78 14.25
CA LEU A 166 -6.22 7.02 15.02
C LEU A 166 -5.49 5.83 15.65
N PHE A 167 -5.62 5.68 16.95
CA PHE A 167 -5.10 4.54 17.70
C PHE A 167 -6.26 3.68 18.16
N PHE A 168 -6.26 2.40 17.81
CA PHE A 168 -7.36 1.47 18.02
C PHE A 168 -7.02 0.44 19.09
N GLU A 169 -8.02 0.05 19.89
CA GLU A 169 -7.84 -0.88 21.00
C GLU A 169 -7.73 -2.34 20.50
N ARG A 170 -8.17 -2.62 19.27
CA ARG A 170 -8.06 -3.94 18.63
C ARG A 170 -7.26 -3.86 17.33
N GLN A 171 -6.79 -5.03 16.90
CA GLN A 171 -6.13 -5.19 15.61
C GLN A 171 -7.09 -4.87 14.46
N TYR A 172 -6.51 -4.57 13.31
CA TYR A 172 -7.20 -4.36 12.04
C TYR A 172 -8.21 -3.21 12.10
N PHE A 173 -7.85 -2.14 12.83
CA PHE A 173 -8.59 -0.88 12.94
C PHE A 173 -10.00 -1.04 13.51
N GLN A 174 -10.15 -1.91 14.53
CA GLN A 174 -11.42 -2.23 15.15
C GLN A 174 -11.50 -1.77 16.61
N GLY A 175 -12.74 -1.76 17.13
CA GLY A 175 -13.04 -1.39 18.51
C GLY A 175 -13.02 0.12 18.72
N ARG A 176 -12.93 0.52 19.99
CA ARG A 176 -12.76 1.94 20.34
C ARG A 176 -11.43 2.46 19.80
N TYR A 177 -11.42 3.73 19.45
CA TYR A 177 -10.22 4.43 19.05
C TYR A 177 -10.16 5.82 19.67
N MET A 178 -8.93 6.33 19.82
CA MET A 178 -8.66 7.73 20.12
C MET A 178 -8.03 8.40 18.90
N THR A 179 -8.26 9.70 18.75
CA THR A 179 -7.73 10.49 17.63
C THR A 179 -6.74 11.51 18.17
N ILE A 180 -5.56 11.57 17.57
CA ILE A 180 -4.60 12.66 17.77
C ILE A 180 -4.46 13.39 16.43
N GLU A 181 -4.85 14.66 16.42
CA GLU A 181 -4.78 15.50 15.23
C GLU A 181 -3.54 16.38 15.31
N LEU A 182 -2.76 16.47 14.23
CA LEU A 182 -1.77 17.52 14.03
C LEU A 182 -2.32 18.50 13.01
N ASN A 183 -2.61 19.71 13.47
CA ASN A 183 -3.16 20.77 12.64
C ASN A 183 -2.06 21.43 11.79
N PRO A 184 -2.40 22.22 10.76
CA PRO A 184 -1.43 22.89 9.87
C PRO A 184 -0.41 23.81 10.53
N ARG A 185 -0.62 24.18 11.80
CA ARG A 185 0.31 25.01 12.61
C ARG A 185 1.05 24.24 13.71
N GLU A 186 0.66 22.99 13.99
CA GLU A 186 1.29 22.16 15.02
C GLU A 186 2.42 21.32 14.43
N PHE A 187 3.63 21.44 14.98
CA PHE A 187 4.81 20.73 14.48
C PHE A 187 5.04 19.39 15.18
N TYR A 188 4.60 19.30 16.42
CA TYR A 188 4.66 18.08 17.21
C TYR A 188 3.50 18.04 18.23
N LYS A 189 3.16 16.84 18.68
CA LYS A 189 2.36 16.55 19.86
C LYS A 189 3.04 15.46 20.65
N GLU A 190 2.94 15.54 21.97
CA GLU A 190 3.46 14.50 22.82
C GLU A 190 2.41 14.09 23.85
N ILE A 191 2.38 12.80 24.14
CA ILE A 191 1.62 12.23 25.25
C ILE A 191 2.62 11.48 26.12
N MET A 192 2.96 12.10 27.25
CA MET A 192 3.90 11.53 28.21
C MET A 192 3.34 10.30 28.94
N ASN A 193 2.01 10.19 29.07
CA ASN A 193 1.37 9.07 29.74
C ASN A 193 -0.08 8.88 29.23
N LEU A 194 -0.32 7.81 28.49
CA LEU A 194 -1.64 7.45 27.95
C LEU A 194 -2.66 7.02 29.03
N HIS A 195 -2.23 6.74 30.26
CA HIS A 195 -3.15 6.51 31.38
C HIS A 195 -3.80 7.80 31.88
N MET A 196 -3.24 8.96 31.53
CA MET A 196 -3.69 10.27 32.01
C MET A 196 -4.60 10.99 31.02
N ILE A 197 -4.84 10.43 29.83
CA ILE A 197 -5.73 11.06 28.84
C ILE A 197 -7.21 10.79 29.18
N PRO A 198 -8.13 11.70 28.84
CA PRO A 198 -9.56 11.58 29.14
C PRO A 198 -10.20 10.28 28.64
N GLU A 199 -9.77 9.79 27.48
CA GLU A 199 -10.30 8.59 26.81
C GLU A 199 -9.93 7.29 27.56
N ARG A 200 -8.99 7.36 28.52
CA ARG A 200 -8.49 6.23 29.33
C ARG A 200 -8.12 5.00 28.48
N PHE A 201 -7.45 5.25 27.37
CA PHE A 201 -6.96 4.18 26.48
C PHE A 201 -5.87 3.34 27.17
N GLY A 202 -5.08 3.95 28.07
CA GLY A 202 -4.00 3.27 28.79
C GLY A 202 -2.99 2.69 27.81
N ASP A 203 -2.61 1.44 28.03
CA ASP A 203 -1.64 0.74 27.15
C ASP A 203 -2.31 0.02 25.97
N VAL A 204 -3.64 0.10 25.85
CA VAL A 204 -4.44 -0.76 24.95
C VAL A 204 -4.44 -0.20 23.53
N ILE A 205 -3.30 -0.27 22.85
CA ILE A 205 -3.17 0.03 21.41
C ILE A 205 -2.76 -1.23 20.67
N SER A 206 -3.59 -1.64 19.71
CA SER A 206 -3.38 -2.84 18.89
C SER A 206 -3.33 -2.56 17.39
N SER A 207 -3.77 -1.40 16.92
CA SER A 207 -3.54 -0.94 15.54
C SER A 207 -3.56 0.58 15.45
N VAL A 208 -2.94 1.14 14.41
CA VAL A 208 -2.76 2.59 14.21
C VAL A 208 -3.06 2.95 12.76
N LYS A 209 -3.90 3.95 12.53
CA LYS A 209 -4.19 4.47 11.18
C LYS A 209 -3.77 5.93 11.05
N ILE A 210 -3.06 6.24 9.97
CA ILE A 210 -2.58 7.57 9.63
C ILE A 210 -3.42 8.11 8.48
N LEU A 211 -4.17 9.18 8.76
CA LEU A 211 -5.12 9.80 7.84
C LEU A 211 -4.65 11.21 7.49
N PRO A 212 -3.79 11.35 6.46
CA PRO A 212 -3.46 12.65 5.92
C PRO A 212 -4.66 13.18 5.12
N GLU A 213 -5.08 14.42 5.41
CA GLU A 213 -6.20 15.02 4.70
C GLU A 213 -5.79 15.48 3.30
N GLY A 214 -6.52 14.99 2.29
CA GLY A 214 -6.23 15.24 0.90
C GLY A 214 -7.44 15.60 0.04
N GLN A 215 -7.15 15.81 -1.23
CA GLN A 215 -8.13 15.81 -2.31
C GLN A 215 -7.68 14.77 -3.32
N PHE A 216 -8.60 13.93 -3.78
CA PHE A 216 -8.28 12.82 -4.66
C PHE A 216 -9.19 12.84 -5.87
N ASN A 217 -8.58 12.64 -7.03
CA ASN A 217 -9.29 12.57 -8.29
C ASN A 217 -9.46 11.09 -8.66
N VAL A 218 -10.70 10.64 -8.83
CA VAL A 218 -11.03 9.24 -9.14
C VAL A 218 -11.70 9.16 -10.51
N LEU A 219 -11.11 8.39 -11.42
CA LEU A 219 -11.73 8.02 -12.68
C LEU A 219 -12.53 6.74 -12.47
N VAL A 220 -13.85 6.79 -12.61
CA VAL A 220 -14.73 5.63 -12.56
C VAL A 220 -15.03 5.21 -13.99
N VAL A 221 -14.60 3.99 -14.34
CA VAL A 221 -14.78 3.40 -15.67
C VAL A 221 -15.93 2.41 -15.59
N GLU A 222 -16.99 2.70 -16.33
CA GLU A 222 -18.21 1.90 -16.46
C GLU A 222 -18.11 1.06 -17.74
N GLY A 223 -18.18 -0.26 -17.61
CA GLY A 223 -18.32 -1.18 -18.77
C GLY A 223 -19.73 -1.70 -18.98
N ASP A 224 -20.61 -1.55 -17.98
CA ASP A 224 -21.96 -2.11 -18.00
C ASP A 224 -22.90 -1.17 -17.22
N THR A 225 -24.04 -0.82 -17.81
CA THR A 225 -25.07 0.05 -17.20
C THR A 225 -25.79 -0.59 -16.01
N ARG A 226 -25.59 -1.88 -15.74
CA ARG A 226 -26.12 -2.60 -14.57
C ARG A 226 -25.31 -2.36 -13.31
N SER A 227 -24.01 -2.06 -13.41
CA SER A 227 -23.20 -1.83 -12.20
C SER A 227 -23.75 -0.66 -11.41
N GLN A 228 -24.00 -0.88 -10.12
CA GLN A 228 -24.50 0.15 -9.20
C GLN A 228 -23.38 0.92 -8.49
N GLU A 229 -22.11 0.53 -8.70
CA GLU A 229 -20.94 1.19 -8.11
C GLU A 229 -20.85 2.69 -8.41
N PRO A 230 -21.14 3.18 -9.63
CA PRO A 230 -21.08 4.61 -9.93
C PRO A 230 -21.98 5.45 -9.01
N GLY A 231 -23.20 4.97 -8.73
CA GLY A 231 -24.14 5.65 -7.83
C GLY A 231 -23.65 5.69 -6.38
N ILE A 232 -23.08 4.58 -5.90
CA ILE A 232 -22.48 4.50 -4.56
C ILE A 232 -21.30 5.48 -4.45
N LEU A 233 -20.36 5.43 -5.40
CA LEU A 233 -19.19 6.31 -5.42
C LEU A 233 -19.58 7.79 -5.52
N ALA A 234 -20.56 8.14 -6.36
CA ALA A 234 -21.05 9.52 -6.48
C ALA A 234 -21.61 10.10 -5.16
N SER A 235 -22.08 9.23 -4.26
CA SER A 235 -22.54 9.64 -2.92
C SER A 235 -21.38 9.91 -1.94
N LEU A 236 -20.22 9.30 -2.17
CA LEU A 236 -19.03 9.37 -1.30
C LEU A 236 -18.10 10.53 -1.68
N LYS A 237 -18.59 11.77 -1.51
CA LYS A 237 -17.82 13.00 -1.88
C LYS A 237 -16.77 13.41 -0.85
N GLU A 238 -16.93 12.97 0.39
CA GLU A 238 -15.98 13.18 1.47
C GLU A 238 -15.87 11.90 2.29
N VAL A 239 -14.65 11.40 2.42
CA VAL A 239 -14.38 10.13 3.10
C VAL A 239 -13.18 10.37 4.02
N GLN A 240 -13.40 10.20 5.32
CA GLN A 240 -12.35 10.27 6.33
C GLN A 240 -11.56 11.60 6.30
N GLY A 241 -12.25 12.71 6.04
CA GLY A 241 -11.70 14.07 5.95
C GLY A 241 -11.04 14.40 4.60
N SER A 242 -11.02 13.45 3.66
CA SER A 242 -10.52 13.66 2.31
C SER A 242 -11.66 13.91 1.32
N LYS A 243 -11.47 14.90 0.45
CA LYS A 243 -12.43 15.23 -0.61
C LYS A 243 -12.18 14.38 -1.85
N ILE A 244 -13.24 13.86 -2.44
CA ILE A 244 -13.16 12.98 -3.61
C ILE A 244 -13.89 13.62 -4.78
N ASP A 245 -13.14 13.84 -5.86
CA ASP A 245 -13.66 14.34 -7.13
C ASP A 245 -13.72 13.19 -8.13
N TYR A 246 -14.92 12.86 -8.59
CA TYR A 246 -15.14 11.78 -9.53
C TYR A 246 -15.27 12.29 -10.97
N THR A 247 -14.75 11.50 -11.90
CA THR A 247 -15.10 11.56 -13.32
C THR A 247 -15.61 10.20 -13.73
N PHE A 248 -16.81 10.14 -14.30
CA PHE A 248 -17.46 8.91 -14.73
C PHE A 248 -17.39 8.81 -16.24
N VAL A 249 -16.94 7.67 -16.76
CA VAL A 249 -16.85 7.41 -18.19
C VAL A 249 -17.43 6.04 -18.52
N MET A 250 -18.18 5.94 -19.61
CA MET A 250 -18.62 4.67 -20.18
C MET A 250 -17.62 4.25 -21.26
N VAL A 251 -17.19 2.99 -21.29
CA VAL A 251 -16.27 2.46 -22.32
C VAL A 251 -16.93 1.46 -23.26
N ASN A 252 -18.09 0.92 -22.88
CA ASN A 252 -18.83 -0.03 -23.69
C ASN A 252 -19.90 0.67 -24.54
N PRO A 253 -19.78 0.69 -25.88
CA PRO A 253 -20.79 1.26 -26.76
C PRO A 253 -21.92 0.28 -27.12
N ASN A 254 -21.78 -1.01 -26.83
CA ASN A 254 -22.71 -2.04 -27.30
C ASN A 254 -23.95 -2.12 -26.41
N ARG A 255 -25.10 -1.66 -26.91
CA ARG A 255 -26.39 -1.71 -26.17
C ARG A 255 -26.87 -3.12 -25.86
N GLU A 256 -26.59 -4.08 -26.74
CA GLU A 256 -26.97 -5.49 -26.53
C GLU A 256 -26.13 -6.13 -25.42
N ASN A 257 -24.97 -5.54 -25.14
CA ASN A 257 -24.07 -5.91 -24.08
C ASN A 257 -24.13 -4.91 -22.90
N TYR A 258 -25.30 -4.33 -22.64
CA TYR A 258 -25.55 -3.38 -21.55
C TYR A 258 -24.68 -2.10 -21.55
N GLY A 259 -24.05 -1.76 -22.67
CA GLY A 259 -23.33 -0.50 -22.88
C GLY A 259 -24.24 0.67 -23.26
N ASP A 260 -23.63 1.85 -23.44
CA ASP A 260 -24.32 3.06 -23.91
C ASP A 260 -23.51 3.79 -25.01
N PRO A 261 -23.87 3.65 -26.30
CA PRO A 261 -23.13 4.25 -27.41
C PRO A 261 -23.18 5.78 -27.42
N ASN A 262 -24.14 6.41 -26.72
CA ASN A 262 -24.22 7.87 -26.65
C ASN A 262 -23.24 8.44 -25.61
N ARG A 263 -22.80 7.61 -24.66
CA ARG A 263 -21.86 7.98 -23.59
C ARG A 263 -20.49 7.36 -23.76
N ALA A 264 -20.38 6.28 -24.53
CA ALA A 264 -19.17 5.51 -24.68
C ALA A 264 -18.04 6.34 -25.28
N ILE A 265 -16.85 6.21 -24.69
CA ILE A 265 -15.62 6.84 -25.15
C ILE A 265 -14.49 5.82 -25.21
N SER A 266 -13.51 6.09 -26.06
CA SER A 266 -12.20 5.43 -26.01
C SER A 266 -11.43 5.90 -24.79
N LEU A 267 -11.02 5.00 -23.90
CA LEU A 267 -10.35 5.38 -22.65
C LEU A 267 -9.01 6.07 -22.90
N SER A 268 -8.35 5.77 -24.02
CA SER A 268 -7.14 6.45 -24.49
C SER A 268 -7.30 7.96 -24.72
N THR A 269 -8.53 8.47 -24.81
CA THR A 269 -8.81 9.92 -24.93
C THR A 269 -8.70 10.67 -23.60
N ILE A 270 -8.66 9.94 -22.47
CA ILE A 270 -8.56 10.50 -21.14
C ILE A 270 -7.11 10.64 -20.71
N ASN A 271 -6.71 11.84 -20.30
CA ASN A 271 -5.41 12.05 -19.68
C ASN A 271 -5.40 11.50 -18.23
N LEU A 272 -4.83 10.31 -18.05
CA LEU A 272 -4.78 9.62 -16.75
C LEU A 272 -3.92 10.35 -15.69
N ASP A 273 -3.04 11.29 -16.07
CA ASP A 273 -2.25 12.10 -15.11
C ASP A 273 -3.14 13.07 -14.28
N ASN A 274 -4.40 13.23 -14.68
CA ASN A 274 -5.40 13.99 -13.93
C ASN A 274 -5.97 13.25 -12.72
N PHE A 275 -5.67 11.96 -12.57
CA PHE A 275 -6.28 11.09 -11.58
C PHE A 275 -5.24 10.53 -10.59
N ASP A 276 -5.73 10.18 -9.41
CA ASP A 276 -5.00 9.47 -8.37
C ASP A 276 -5.36 7.97 -8.37
N ILE A 277 -6.64 7.68 -8.68
CA ILE A 277 -7.22 6.35 -8.67
C ILE A 277 -8.03 6.14 -9.96
N ILE A 278 -7.92 4.95 -10.55
CA ILE A 278 -8.84 4.43 -11.57
C ILE A 278 -9.66 3.32 -10.91
N TRP A 279 -10.97 3.40 -11.02
CA TRP A 279 -11.92 2.44 -10.49
C TRP A 279 -12.60 1.74 -11.66
N LEU A 280 -12.18 0.51 -11.95
CA LEU A 280 -12.84 -0.35 -12.91
C LEU A 280 -14.01 -1.02 -12.20
N THR A 281 -15.23 -0.61 -12.55
CA THR A 281 -16.46 -1.21 -12.01
C THR A 281 -16.64 -2.65 -12.51
N TRP A 282 -17.67 -3.33 -11.99
CA TRP A 282 -18.03 -4.65 -12.50
C TRP A 282 -18.10 -4.64 -14.05
N ASN A 283 -17.42 -5.58 -14.69
CA ASN A 283 -17.32 -5.72 -16.16
C ASN A 283 -16.62 -4.58 -16.93
N ALA A 284 -16.00 -3.62 -16.26
CA ALA A 284 -15.34 -2.48 -16.92
C ALA A 284 -14.18 -2.85 -17.86
N SER A 285 -13.53 -3.99 -17.64
CA SER A 285 -12.47 -4.46 -18.55
C SER A 285 -13.01 -5.11 -19.82
N GLY A 286 -14.22 -5.66 -19.77
CA GLY A 286 -14.79 -6.51 -20.81
C GLY A 286 -15.69 -7.59 -20.22
N HIS A 287 -16.64 -8.05 -21.02
CA HIS A 287 -17.54 -9.18 -20.75
C HIS A 287 -18.24 -9.62 -22.03
N ASP A 288 -18.86 -10.81 -21.99
CA ASP A 288 -19.67 -11.32 -23.10
C ASP A 288 -18.94 -11.25 -24.45
N ARG A 289 -17.69 -11.73 -24.48
CA ARG A 289 -16.79 -11.78 -25.66
C ARG A 289 -16.29 -10.44 -26.21
N GLU A 290 -16.50 -9.35 -25.48
CA GLU A 290 -15.97 -8.04 -25.84
C GLU A 290 -14.97 -7.52 -24.80
N TYR A 291 -13.87 -6.94 -25.28
CA TYR A 291 -12.84 -6.34 -24.45
C TYR A 291 -12.77 -4.83 -24.68
N PHE A 292 -12.88 -4.04 -23.61
CA PHE A 292 -13.09 -2.58 -23.71
C PHE A 292 -11.85 -1.74 -23.48
N LEU A 293 -10.75 -2.34 -23.02
CA LEU A 293 -9.54 -1.60 -22.60
C LEU A 293 -8.36 -1.71 -23.58
N GLU A 294 -8.58 -2.27 -24.78
CA GLU A 294 -7.53 -2.50 -25.79
C GLU A 294 -6.73 -1.23 -26.13
N ASP A 295 -7.40 -0.08 -26.20
CA ASP A 295 -6.78 1.19 -26.55
C ASP A 295 -5.98 1.83 -25.39
N ALA A 296 -6.14 1.33 -24.16
CA ALA A 296 -5.60 1.94 -22.95
C ALA A 296 -4.70 1.01 -22.10
N GLU A 297 -4.46 -0.24 -22.51
CA GLU A 297 -3.70 -1.24 -21.74
C GLU A 297 -2.36 -0.70 -21.23
N GLN A 298 -1.52 -0.20 -22.12
CA GLN A 298 -0.20 0.35 -21.76
C GLN A 298 -0.33 1.63 -20.93
N MET A 299 -1.34 2.45 -21.20
CA MET A 299 -1.56 3.70 -20.47
C MET A 299 -1.90 3.45 -19.01
N ILE A 300 -2.73 2.44 -18.73
CA ILE A 300 -3.06 1.98 -17.38
C ILE A 300 -1.80 1.42 -16.68
N GLN A 301 -1.02 0.58 -17.37
CA GLN A 301 0.24 0.06 -16.83
C GLN A 301 1.22 1.16 -16.46
N ASP A 302 1.36 2.18 -17.30
CA ASP A 302 2.25 3.30 -17.05
C ASP A 302 1.73 4.21 -15.93
N PHE A 303 0.41 4.42 -15.84
CA PHE A 303 -0.24 5.14 -14.75
C PHE A 303 0.08 4.50 -13.39
N VAL A 304 -0.08 3.18 -13.28
CA VAL A 304 0.26 2.45 -12.04
C VAL A 304 1.78 2.49 -11.80
N ALA A 305 2.60 2.28 -12.83
CA ALA A 305 4.06 2.33 -12.69
C ALA A 305 4.55 3.67 -12.10
N ARG A 306 3.89 4.79 -12.45
CA ARG A 306 4.20 6.13 -11.93
C ARG A 306 3.69 6.40 -10.52
N GLY A 307 2.82 5.56 -9.97
CA GLY A 307 2.28 5.71 -8.61
C GLY A 307 0.77 5.77 -8.50
N GLY A 308 0.04 5.65 -9.61
CA GLY A 308 -1.42 5.56 -9.62
C GLY A 308 -1.95 4.27 -9.01
N ILE A 309 -3.21 4.28 -8.58
CA ILE A 309 -3.88 3.11 -8.01
C ILE A 309 -5.00 2.66 -8.95
N VAL A 310 -5.05 1.38 -9.28
CA VAL A 310 -6.18 0.79 -10.02
C VAL A 310 -6.93 -0.15 -9.11
N TRP A 311 -8.23 0.07 -8.98
CA TRP A 311 -9.18 -0.90 -8.45
C TRP A 311 -9.86 -1.65 -9.59
N SER A 312 -10.11 -2.93 -9.40
CA SER A 312 -10.98 -3.73 -10.25
C SER A 312 -11.98 -4.51 -9.41
N SER A 313 -13.26 -4.30 -9.71
CA SER A 313 -14.35 -5.22 -9.34
C SER A 313 -14.30 -6.47 -10.24
N ALA A 314 -15.27 -7.38 -10.10
CA ALA A 314 -15.30 -8.61 -10.90
C ALA A 314 -15.45 -8.33 -12.39
N MET A 315 -15.00 -9.27 -13.20
CA MET A 315 -15.10 -9.25 -14.66
C MET A 315 -15.28 -10.67 -15.16
N ASP A 316 -15.84 -10.80 -16.35
CA ASP A 316 -16.08 -12.09 -17.00
C ASP A 316 -14.77 -12.79 -17.43
N ASP A 317 -14.81 -14.13 -17.51
CA ASP A 317 -13.69 -14.98 -17.91
C ASP A 317 -13.58 -15.20 -19.43
N ASN A 318 -14.63 -14.86 -20.19
CA ASN A 318 -14.78 -15.22 -21.60
C ASN A 318 -14.69 -14.05 -22.60
N ILE A 319 -13.94 -13.00 -22.27
CA ILE A 319 -14.02 -11.70 -22.96
C ILE A 319 -13.42 -11.65 -24.38
N VAL A 320 -12.69 -12.67 -24.83
CA VAL A 320 -12.22 -12.77 -26.22
C VAL A 320 -12.74 -14.06 -26.83
N GLU A 321 -13.55 -13.94 -27.89
CA GLU A 321 -14.15 -15.09 -28.56
C GLU A 321 -13.11 -16.12 -29.01
N GLY A 322 -13.26 -17.36 -28.52
CA GLY A 322 -12.35 -18.46 -28.82
C GLY A 322 -10.95 -18.36 -28.18
N GLN A 323 -10.65 -17.30 -27.42
CA GLN A 323 -9.34 -17.08 -26.78
C GLN A 323 -9.41 -16.90 -25.26
N GLY A 324 -10.60 -16.70 -24.69
CA GLY A 324 -10.82 -16.58 -23.25
C GLY A 324 -10.48 -15.20 -22.70
N TRP A 325 -10.00 -15.14 -21.46
CA TRP A 325 -9.74 -13.89 -20.75
C TRP A 325 -8.56 -13.09 -21.36
N ARG A 326 -8.73 -11.76 -21.45
CA ARG A 326 -7.67 -10.79 -21.76
C ARG A 326 -7.54 -9.76 -20.64
N GLY A 327 -6.32 -9.54 -20.17
CA GLY A 327 -6.07 -8.59 -19.07
C GLY A 327 -4.85 -7.75 -19.30
N GLY A 328 -4.60 -7.27 -20.51
CA GLY A 328 -3.38 -6.52 -20.82
C GLY A 328 -3.29 -5.16 -20.11
N TRP A 329 -4.36 -4.67 -19.47
CA TRP A 329 -4.29 -3.56 -18.52
C TRP A 329 -3.53 -3.91 -17.23
N LEU A 330 -3.39 -5.21 -16.89
CA LEU A 330 -2.44 -5.74 -15.92
C LEU A 330 -1.12 -6.13 -16.62
N PRO A 331 0.02 -6.15 -15.91
CA PRO A 331 1.31 -6.57 -16.47
C PRO A 331 1.41 -8.11 -16.60
N VAL A 332 0.40 -8.76 -17.20
CA VAL A 332 0.22 -10.23 -17.27
C VAL A 332 1.40 -10.97 -17.90
N HIS A 333 2.08 -10.33 -18.85
CA HIS A 333 3.27 -10.87 -19.51
C HIS A 333 4.46 -11.07 -18.54
N ARG A 334 4.52 -10.27 -17.46
CA ARG A 334 5.52 -10.41 -16.39
C ARG A 334 4.97 -11.09 -15.16
N HIS A 335 3.68 -10.92 -14.90
CA HIS A 335 2.99 -11.37 -13.71
C HIS A 335 1.72 -12.13 -14.09
N PRO A 336 1.84 -13.39 -14.52
CA PRO A 336 0.71 -14.14 -15.04
C PRO A 336 -0.42 -14.27 -14.01
N ILE A 337 -1.63 -14.01 -14.46
CA ILE A 337 -2.89 -14.17 -13.75
C ILE A 337 -3.96 -14.43 -14.81
N THR A 338 -5.05 -15.10 -14.47
CA THR A 338 -6.21 -15.29 -15.36
C THR A 338 -7.47 -15.13 -14.54
N VAL A 339 -8.58 -14.81 -15.19
CA VAL A 339 -9.92 -14.94 -14.58
C VAL A 339 -10.48 -16.32 -14.91
N VAL A 340 -11.30 -16.85 -14.01
CA VAL A 340 -12.04 -18.09 -14.23
C VAL A 340 -13.51 -17.90 -13.90
N ASN A 341 -14.37 -18.60 -14.64
CA ASN A 341 -15.79 -18.67 -14.34
C ASN A 341 -16.04 -19.16 -12.92
N SER A 342 -16.84 -18.42 -12.18
CA SER A 342 -17.27 -18.81 -10.85
C SER A 342 -18.66 -18.30 -10.47
N GLU A 343 -19.34 -19.12 -9.67
CA GLU A 343 -20.51 -18.69 -8.91
C GLU A 343 -20.11 -17.95 -7.62
N ASP A 344 -21.11 -17.29 -7.04
CA ASP A 344 -21.06 -16.62 -5.74
C ASP A 344 -20.56 -17.55 -4.63
N VAL A 345 -19.68 -17.04 -3.76
CA VAL A 345 -19.08 -17.80 -2.68
C VAL A 345 -18.80 -16.95 -1.46
N ASN A 346 -18.88 -17.58 -0.29
CA ASN A 346 -18.39 -16.99 0.96
C ASN A 346 -16.89 -16.67 0.87
N VAL A 347 -16.47 -15.65 1.60
CA VAL A 347 -15.10 -15.12 1.53
C VAL A 347 -14.39 -15.24 2.87
N LYS A 348 -13.16 -15.77 2.81
CA LYS A 348 -12.23 -15.81 3.94
C LYS A 348 -11.08 -14.82 3.73
N VAL A 349 -11.02 -13.80 4.57
CA VAL A 349 -9.96 -12.77 4.53
C VAL A 349 -8.65 -13.35 5.06
N THR A 350 -7.53 -12.98 4.44
CA THR A 350 -6.18 -13.35 4.89
C THR A 350 -5.66 -12.35 5.93
N ASP A 351 -4.60 -12.68 6.67
CA ASP A 351 -3.98 -11.72 7.60
C ASP A 351 -3.52 -10.43 6.88
N GLU A 352 -2.98 -10.56 5.67
CA GLU A 352 -2.62 -9.42 4.83
C GLU A 352 -3.83 -8.59 4.42
N GLY A 353 -4.97 -9.24 4.13
CA GLY A 353 -6.24 -8.56 3.87
C GLY A 353 -6.77 -7.80 5.07
N LEU A 354 -6.71 -8.38 6.28
CA LEU A 354 -7.15 -7.70 7.49
C LEU A 354 -6.30 -6.45 7.78
N LYS A 355 -5.00 -6.49 7.49
CA LYS A 355 -4.07 -5.36 7.66
C LYS A 355 -4.38 -4.17 6.74
N THR A 356 -5.16 -4.33 5.67
CA THR A 356 -5.55 -3.21 4.79
C THR A 356 -6.65 -2.34 5.38
N GLY A 357 -7.47 -2.91 6.26
CA GLY A 357 -8.68 -2.28 6.77
C GLY A 357 -9.88 -2.30 5.81
N MET A 358 -9.73 -2.77 4.56
CA MET A 358 -10.83 -2.84 3.59
C MET A 358 -12.03 -3.65 4.10
N PHE A 359 -11.76 -4.63 4.96
CA PHE A 359 -12.77 -5.55 5.49
C PHE A 359 -13.29 -5.16 6.88
N SER A 360 -12.78 -4.07 7.48
CA SER A 360 -13.04 -3.75 8.88
C SER A 360 -13.20 -2.25 9.18
N TRP A 361 -12.81 -1.35 8.28
CA TRP A 361 -12.79 0.09 8.55
C TRP A 361 -13.04 0.95 7.29
N PRO A 362 -13.82 2.05 7.41
CA PRO A 362 -14.46 2.56 8.63
C PRO A 362 -15.71 1.80 9.06
N ASN A 363 -16.28 0.99 8.17
CA ASN A 363 -17.52 0.28 8.44
C ASN A 363 -17.27 -1.19 8.73
N ARG A 364 -18.12 -1.77 9.59
CA ARG A 364 -18.20 -3.22 9.72
C ARG A 364 -18.78 -3.81 8.43
N VAL A 365 -18.11 -4.80 7.86
CA VAL A 365 -18.54 -5.49 6.65
C VAL A 365 -19.03 -6.89 7.03
N ASP A 366 -20.22 -7.26 6.57
CA ASP A 366 -20.67 -8.65 6.58
C ASP A 366 -20.21 -9.33 5.29
N LEU A 367 -19.13 -10.09 5.38
CA LEU A 367 -18.49 -10.72 4.22
C LEU A 367 -19.35 -11.82 3.59
N ASN A 368 -20.26 -12.42 4.35
CA ASN A 368 -21.18 -13.43 3.85
C ASN A 368 -22.39 -12.81 3.13
N ALA A 369 -22.57 -11.49 3.23
CA ALA A 369 -23.59 -10.77 2.50
C ALA A 369 -23.06 -10.19 1.17
N LEU A 370 -21.74 -10.17 0.97
CA LEU A 370 -21.14 -9.76 -0.30
C LEU A 370 -21.38 -10.84 -1.35
N TYR A 371 -21.65 -10.40 -2.57
CA TYR A 371 -21.76 -11.28 -3.72
C TYR A 371 -20.45 -11.26 -4.49
N THR A 372 -19.95 -12.45 -4.83
CA THR A 372 -18.80 -12.60 -5.70
C THR A 372 -19.19 -13.11 -7.08
N ASP A 373 -18.31 -12.87 -8.05
CA ASP A 373 -18.39 -13.41 -9.41
C ASP A 373 -17.07 -14.11 -9.75
N ASP A 374 -16.87 -14.33 -11.04
CA ASP A 374 -15.59 -14.61 -11.68
C ASP A 374 -14.40 -13.90 -11.01
N HIS A 375 -13.37 -14.68 -10.70
CA HIS A 375 -12.24 -14.27 -9.88
C HIS A 375 -10.91 -14.67 -10.49
N TRP A 376 -9.84 -14.13 -9.92
CA TRP A 376 -8.50 -14.34 -10.47
C TRP A 376 -7.80 -15.56 -9.88
N ILE A 377 -7.14 -16.32 -10.75
CA ILE A 377 -6.19 -17.37 -10.38
C ILE A 377 -4.80 -16.96 -10.84
N THR A 378 -3.85 -17.05 -9.91
CA THR A 378 -2.43 -16.87 -10.19
C THR A 378 -1.59 -17.78 -9.31
N ARG A 379 -0.43 -18.18 -9.83
CA ARG A 379 0.65 -18.83 -9.07
C ARG A 379 1.80 -17.86 -8.78
N ASP A 380 1.70 -16.63 -9.25
CA ASP A 380 2.72 -15.62 -9.03
C ASP A 380 2.57 -15.03 -7.63
N TRP A 381 3.54 -15.34 -6.78
CA TRP A 381 3.61 -14.92 -5.38
C TRP A 381 3.68 -13.39 -5.22
N ARG A 382 3.98 -12.62 -6.28
CA ARG A 382 3.97 -11.15 -6.27
C ARG A 382 2.58 -10.57 -6.07
N TYR A 383 1.54 -11.34 -6.39
CA TYR A 383 0.18 -11.02 -5.99
C TYR A 383 0.01 -11.34 -4.51
N MET A 384 -0.14 -10.30 -3.71
CA MET A 384 -0.53 -10.43 -2.32
C MET A 384 -2.02 -10.76 -2.25
N ILE A 385 -2.35 -11.97 -1.82
CA ILE A 385 -3.74 -12.42 -1.72
C ILE A 385 -4.36 -11.84 -0.45
N LEU A 386 -5.41 -11.05 -0.60
CA LEU A 386 -6.10 -10.34 0.49
C LEU A 386 -7.31 -11.13 1.00
N ALA A 387 -7.94 -11.91 0.12
CA ALA A 387 -9.05 -12.78 0.48
C ALA A 387 -9.13 -13.96 -0.48
N ARG A 388 -9.68 -15.06 0.03
CA ARG A 388 -9.87 -16.31 -0.69
C ARG A 388 -11.32 -16.74 -0.62
N ARG A 389 -11.74 -17.55 -1.58
CA ARG A 389 -12.97 -18.33 -1.49
C ARG A 389 -12.98 -19.16 -0.20
N ASP A 390 -14.14 -19.28 0.43
CA ASP A 390 -14.33 -20.14 1.59
C ASP A 390 -14.97 -21.50 1.23
N ASP A 391 -14.45 -22.11 0.18
CA ASP A 391 -14.81 -23.46 -0.29
C ASP A 391 -13.57 -24.35 -0.35
N GLU A 392 -13.66 -25.54 -0.95
CA GLU A 392 -12.51 -26.46 -1.06
C GLU A 392 -11.41 -25.93 -2.00
N LYS A 393 -11.74 -25.05 -2.96
CA LYS A 393 -10.78 -24.52 -3.94
C LYS A 393 -9.82 -23.51 -3.31
N LYS A 394 -10.31 -22.68 -2.37
CA LYS A 394 -9.51 -21.63 -1.69
C LYS A 394 -8.78 -20.67 -2.65
N GLU A 395 -9.34 -20.47 -3.84
CA GLU A 395 -8.76 -19.58 -4.86
C GLU A 395 -8.84 -18.11 -4.43
N PRO A 396 -7.98 -17.23 -4.97
CA PRO A 396 -8.04 -15.81 -4.66
C PRO A 396 -9.33 -15.15 -5.16
N VAL A 397 -10.04 -14.44 -4.28
CA VAL A 397 -11.12 -13.52 -4.67
C VAL A 397 -10.69 -12.06 -4.53
N SER A 398 -9.52 -11.82 -3.94
CA SER A 398 -8.95 -10.48 -3.83
C SER A 398 -7.43 -10.51 -3.82
N PHE A 399 -6.83 -9.54 -4.47
CA PHE A 399 -5.39 -9.40 -4.55
C PHE A 399 -4.95 -7.93 -4.48
N ARG A 400 -3.67 -7.76 -4.18
CA ARG A 400 -2.91 -6.55 -4.47
C ARG A 400 -1.62 -6.89 -5.20
N LEU A 401 -1.33 -6.16 -6.26
CA LEU A 401 -0.06 -6.25 -6.99
C LEU A 401 0.61 -4.88 -7.00
N LYS A 402 1.87 -4.82 -6.55
CA LYS A 402 2.69 -3.62 -6.73
C LYS A 402 3.25 -3.59 -8.15
N TRP A 403 3.15 -2.45 -8.82
CA TRP A 403 3.73 -2.24 -10.14
C TRP A 403 4.34 -0.84 -10.23
N GLY A 404 5.67 -0.80 -10.42
CA GLY A 404 6.44 0.43 -10.20
C GLY A 404 6.19 1.01 -8.81
N ASN A 405 5.74 2.26 -8.76
CA ASN A 405 5.42 2.95 -7.52
C ASN A 405 3.97 2.76 -7.05
N GLY A 406 3.07 2.29 -7.91
CA GLY A 406 1.64 2.18 -7.64
C GLY A 406 1.18 0.76 -7.37
N TYR A 407 -0.15 0.59 -7.32
CA TYR A 407 -0.77 -0.70 -7.02
C TYR A 407 -1.99 -0.98 -7.88
N TYR A 408 -2.13 -2.24 -8.27
CA TYR A 408 -3.41 -2.84 -8.62
C TYR A 408 -4.01 -3.48 -7.38
N VAL A 409 -5.32 -3.31 -7.21
CA VAL A 409 -6.11 -3.96 -6.17
C VAL A 409 -7.35 -4.52 -6.83
N GLY A 410 -7.65 -5.80 -6.59
CA GLY A 410 -8.82 -6.46 -7.14
C GLY A 410 -9.65 -7.10 -6.05
N PHE A 411 -10.96 -7.13 -6.24
CA PHE A 411 -11.89 -8.01 -5.52
C PHE A 411 -12.97 -8.45 -6.50
N ALA A 412 -13.37 -9.72 -6.45
CA ALA A 412 -14.36 -10.29 -7.35
C ALA A 412 -15.78 -9.82 -6.98
N LEU A 413 -15.97 -8.50 -6.82
CA LEU A 413 -17.20 -7.89 -6.32
C LEU A 413 -18.25 -7.84 -7.42
N ASP A 414 -19.43 -8.40 -7.15
CA ASP A 414 -20.59 -8.29 -8.02
C ASP A 414 -21.56 -7.23 -7.48
N THR A 415 -21.84 -6.21 -8.30
CA THR A 415 -22.75 -5.10 -7.98
C THR A 415 -23.82 -4.88 -9.04
N ARG A 416 -24.13 -5.90 -9.85
CA ARG A 416 -24.98 -5.77 -11.05
C ARG A 416 -26.47 -5.50 -10.76
N ASP A 417 -26.89 -5.52 -9.50
CA ASP A 417 -28.24 -5.19 -9.09
C ASP A 417 -28.27 -4.48 -7.73
N ALA A 418 -29.42 -3.88 -7.41
CA ALA A 418 -29.62 -3.06 -6.22
C ALA A 418 -29.42 -3.83 -4.90
N LYS A 419 -29.79 -5.11 -4.83
CA LYS A 419 -29.64 -5.92 -3.61
C LYS A 419 -28.17 -6.20 -3.34
N ARG A 420 -27.43 -6.60 -4.36
CA ARG A 420 -25.97 -6.85 -4.27
C ARG A 420 -25.23 -5.57 -3.91
N ALA A 421 -25.59 -4.47 -4.56
CA ALA A 421 -25.04 -3.15 -4.31
C ALA A 421 -25.27 -2.66 -2.88
N GLU A 422 -26.46 -2.85 -2.33
CA GLU A 422 -26.77 -2.48 -0.94
C GLU A 422 -25.87 -3.19 0.06
N ALA A 423 -25.66 -4.50 -0.12
CA ALA A 423 -24.75 -5.27 0.71
C ALA A 423 -23.28 -4.82 0.56
N ALA A 424 -22.89 -4.40 -0.64
CA ALA A 424 -21.54 -3.95 -0.95
C ALA A 424 -21.21 -2.52 -0.48
N LYS A 425 -22.20 -1.67 -0.18
CA LYS A 425 -21.98 -0.25 0.19
C LYS A 425 -20.92 -0.04 1.29
N PRO A 426 -20.99 -0.72 2.45
CA PRO A 426 -19.97 -0.55 3.49
C PRO A 426 -18.58 -0.96 3.02
N PHE A 427 -18.50 -2.03 2.23
CA PHE A 427 -17.25 -2.52 1.67
C PHE A 427 -16.64 -1.54 0.66
N ILE A 428 -17.44 -0.98 -0.26
CA ILE A 428 -16.98 0.01 -1.25
C ILE A 428 -16.39 1.26 -0.56
N GLU A 429 -17.02 1.76 0.51
CA GLU A 429 -16.47 2.90 1.26
C GLU A 429 -15.13 2.54 1.94
N ASN A 430 -15.03 1.35 2.54
CA ASN A 430 -13.79 0.85 3.14
C ASN A 430 -12.68 0.67 2.09
N VAL A 431 -13.02 0.14 0.92
CA VAL A 431 -12.11 0.01 -0.22
C VAL A 431 -11.61 1.39 -0.63
N LEU A 432 -12.51 2.35 -0.86
CA LEU A 432 -12.14 3.72 -1.22
C LEU A 432 -11.18 4.35 -0.19
N CYS A 433 -11.45 4.17 1.11
CA CYS A 433 -10.54 4.58 2.18
C CYS A 433 -9.13 3.99 2.02
N TYR A 434 -9.04 2.68 1.73
CA TYR A 434 -7.77 2.00 1.55
C TYR A 434 -7.02 2.49 0.30
N LEU A 435 -7.72 2.66 -0.83
CA LEU A 435 -7.13 3.16 -2.06
C LEU A 435 -6.63 4.61 -1.90
N ILE A 436 -7.35 5.44 -1.16
CA ILE A 436 -6.91 6.79 -0.76
C ILE A 436 -5.61 6.72 0.05
N SER A 437 -5.55 5.83 1.05
CA SER A 437 -4.33 5.62 1.84
C SER A 437 -3.14 5.20 0.96
N LEU A 438 -3.34 4.36 -0.06
CA LEU A 438 -2.29 4.02 -1.02
C LEU A 438 -1.92 5.20 -1.91
N ALA A 439 -2.92 5.85 -2.53
CA ALA A 439 -2.73 6.97 -3.44
C ALA A 439 -2.01 8.14 -2.77
N TRP A 440 -2.28 8.41 -1.49
CA TRP A 440 -1.52 9.41 -0.75
C TRP A 440 -0.02 9.12 -0.71
N GLN A 441 0.37 7.85 -0.62
CA GLN A 441 1.76 7.45 -0.48
C GLN A 441 2.51 7.46 -1.82
N THR A 442 1.79 7.20 -2.91
CA THR A 442 2.40 6.87 -4.21
C THR A 442 2.11 7.88 -5.30
N SER A 443 0.94 8.54 -5.29
CA SER A 443 0.50 9.39 -6.39
C SER A 443 1.43 10.59 -6.60
N PRO A 444 1.91 10.83 -7.85
CA PRO A 444 2.66 12.03 -8.19
C PRO A 444 1.89 13.32 -7.91
N ARG A 445 0.55 13.31 -8.01
CA ARG A 445 -0.28 14.51 -7.77
C ARG A 445 -0.19 14.97 -6.33
N GLN A 446 -0.13 14.02 -5.39
CA GLN A 446 0.01 14.34 -3.96
C GLN A 446 1.39 14.95 -3.69
N ARG A 447 2.44 14.44 -4.34
CA ARG A 447 3.80 15.05 -4.30
C ARG A 447 3.81 16.48 -4.83
N ILE A 448 3.24 16.69 -6.01
CA ILE A 448 3.23 18.00 -6.69
C ILE A 448 2.40 19.01 -5.90
N ARG A 449 1.25 18.61 -5.35
CA ARG A 449 0.40 19.47 -4.50
C ARG A 449 1.15 19.95 -3.26
N LEU A 450 1.96 19.09 -2.64
CA LEU A 450 2.83 19.46 -1.52
C LEU A 450 3.94 20.44 -1.97
N ALA A 451 4.61 20.17 -3.08
CA ALA A 451 5.71 21.00 -3.58
C ALA A 451 5.27 22.41 -4.03
N ARG A 452 4.23 22.52 -4.87
CA ARG A 452 3.76 23.80 -5.43
C ARG A 452 3.26 24.78 -4.36
N ARG A 453 2.83 24.28 -3.20
CA ARG A 453 2.37 25.14 -2.10
C ARG A 453 3.46 25.50 -1.09
N GLN A 454 4.55 24.75 -1.01
CA GLN A 454 5.75 25.19 -0.30
C GLN A 454 6.42 26.39 -1.00
N THR A 455 6.41 26.43 -2.34
CA THR A 455 6.94 27.55 -3.13
C THR A 455 6.03 28.79 -3.16
N GLY A 456 4.76 28.66 -2.74
CA GLY A 456 3.79 29.75 -2.67
C GLY A 456 3.85 30.59 -1.38
N VAL A 457 4.72 30.22 -0.43
CA VAL A 457 5.06 31.06 0.71
C VAL A 457 6.10 32.07 0.25
N SER A 458 5.67 33.11 -0.46
CA SER A 458 6.48 34.29 -0.69
C SER A 458 6.79 34.92 0.67
N ILE A 459 8.07 34.93 1.02
CA ILE A 459 8.61 35.74 2.12
C ILE A 459 8.30 37.19 1.75
N GLY A 460 7.28 37.76 2.39
CA GLY A 460 7.04 39.19 2.35
C GLY A 460 8.23 39.88 3.01
N TYR A 461 9.22 40.28 2.22
CA TYR A 461 10.18 41.28 2.64
C TYR A 461 9.43 42.60 2.77
N GLY A 462 8.91 42.86 3.97
CA GLY A 462 8.46 44.18 4.38
C GLY A 462 9.69 45.09 4.44
N TYR A 463 10.00 45.76 3.32
CA TYR A 463 10.82 46.96 3.37
C TYR A 463 9.96 48.09 3.95
N SER A 464 10.11 48.33 5.24
CA SER A 464 9.70 49.58 5.85
C SER A 464 10.57 50.70 5.28
N SER A 465 10.04 51.48 4.35
CA SER A 465 10.65 52.75 3.94
C SER A 465 10.47 53.76 5.07
N GLN A 466 11.47 53.88 5.95
CA GLN A 466 11.61 55.08 6.77
C GLN A 466 12.10 56.22 5.86
N SER A 467 11.22 57.20 5.68
CA SER A 467 11.53 58.49 5.07
C SER A 467 12.48 59.26 5.99
N LEU A 468 13.74 59.40 5.58
CA LEU A 468 14.64 60.43 6.10
C LEU A 468 14.38 61.72 5.32
N SER A 469 13.62 62.62 5.95
CA SER A 469 13.55 64.03 5.56
C SER A 469 14.88 64.70 5.91
N GLY A 470 15.66 65.05 4.88
CA GLY A 470 16.83 65.91 5.01
C GLY A 470 16.43 67.34 5.31
N VAL A 471 17.16 67.96 6.22
CA VAL A 471 17.16 69.40 6.49
C VAL A 471 18.23 70.04 5.59
N ILE A 472 17.85 71.20 5.02
CA ILE A 472 18.55 72.11 4.10
C ILE A 472 18.31 71.83 2.62
#